data_AF-A0A141REI2-F1
#
_entry.id   AF-A0A141REI2-F1
#
_cell.length_a   1.000
_cell.length_b   1.000
_cell.length_c   1.000
_cell.angle_alpha   90.00
_cell.angle_beta   90.00
_cell.angle_gamma   90.00
#
_symmetry.space_group_name_H-M   'P 1'
#
loop_
_entity.id
_entity.type
_entity.pdbx_description
1 polymer ?
#
loop_
_entity_poly.entity_id
_entity_poly.type
_entity_poly.pdbx_seq_one_letter_code
_entity_poly.pdbx_strand_id
1 'polypeptide(L)'
;PFGYFLTLFAVWAAINAFNMVDGIDGLLGGLSCVSFAAIGMILWFDGQTSLAIWCFAMIAAILPYIMLNLGILGRRYKVFMGDAGSTLIGFT
;
A
#
# COMPACT_ATOMS: atom_id res chain seq x y z
N PRO A 1 14.81 17.80 -16.72
CA PRO A 1 13.48 17.94 -17.36
C PRO A 1 12.73 16.61 -17.50
N PHE A 2 13.33 15.59 -18.12
CA PHE A 2 12.68 14.29 -18.35
C PHE A 2 12.30 13.56 -17.04
N GLY A 3 13.13 13.64 -16.00
CA GLY A 3 12.85 13.04 -14.70
C GLY A 3 11.54 13.50 -14.06
N TYR A 4 11.17 14.78 -14.21
CA TYR A 4 9.89 15.30 -13.69
C TYR A 4 8.67 14.70 -14.40
N PHE A 5 8.74 14.53 -15.72
CA PHE A 5 7.67 13.89 -16.47
C PHE A 5 7.56 12.40 -16.10
N LEU A 6 8.69 11.73 -15.95
CA LEU A 6 8.75 10.33 -15.55
C LEU A 6 8.15 10.12 -14.16
N THR A 7 8.50 10.96 -13.17
CA THR A 7 7.97 10.83 -11.81
C THR A 7 6.48 11.11 -11.76
N LEU A 8 5.98 12.15 -12.45
CA LEU A 8 4.55 12.43 -12.54
C LEU A 8 3.78 11.26 -13.16
N PHE A 9 4.31 10.70 -14.25
CA PHE A 9 3.69 9.54 -14.89
C PHE A 9 3.72 8.30 -13.98
N ALA A 10 4.83 8.04 -13.29
CA ALA A 10 4.97 6.91 -12.37
C ALA A 10 3.97 6.99 -11.21
N VAL A 11 3.82 8.17 -10.59
CA VAL A 11 2.84 8.39 -9.52
C VAL A 11 1.41 8.21 -10.04
N TRP A 12 1.08 8.81 -11.18
CA TRP A 12 -0.25 8.65 -11.77
C TRP A 12 -0.57 7.19 -12.12
N ALA A 13 0.39 6.48 -12.69
CA ALA A 13 0.26 5.07 -13.01
C ALA A 13 0.09 4.20 -11.74
N ALA A 14 0.87 4.47 -10.69
CA ALA A 14 0.78 3.75 -9.43
C ALA A 14 -0.60 3.92 -8.77
N ILE A 15 -1.11 5.16 -8.67
CA ILE A 15 -2.43 5.45 -8.10
C ILE A 15 -3.54 4.66 -8.82
N ASN A 16 -3.54 4.69 -10.16
CA ASN A 16 -4.55 3.99 -10.95
C ASN A 16 -4.39 2.46 -10.87
N ALA A 17 -3.16 1.95 -10.89
CA ALA A 17 -2.89 0.53 -10.78
C ALA A 17 -3.39 -0.03 -9.44
N PHE A 18 -3.09 0.63 -8.32
CA PHE A 18 -3.58 0.20 -7.00
C PHE A 18 -5.09 0.29 -6.89
N ASN A 19 -5.74 1.32 -7.46
CA ASN A 19 -7.19 1.41 -7.49
C ASN A 19 -7.84 0.26 -8.28
N MET A 20 -7.28 -0.14 -9.43
CA MET A 20 -7.78 -1.29 -10.20
C MET A 20 -7.60 -2.65 -9.48
N VAL A 21 -6.58 -2.76 -8.63
CA VAL A 21 -6.27 -3.99 -7.86
C VAL A 21 -7.22 -4.18 -6.66
N ASP A 22 -7.89 -3.13 -6.18
CA ASP A 22 -8.84 -3.20 -5.05
C ASP A 22 -10.12 -4.01 -5.34
N GLY A 23 -10.25 -4.62 -6.52
CA GLY A 23 -11.42 -5.41 -6.91
C GLY A 23 -11.53 -6.79 -6.24
N ILE A 24 -10.48 -7.27 -5.57
CA ILE A 24 -10.44 -8.60 -4.92
C ILE A 24 -10.13 -8.43 -3.43
N ASP A 25 -10.93 -9.07 -2.57
CA ASP A 25 -10.75 -9.06 -1.12
C ASP A 25 -9.33 -9.53 -0.73
N GLY A 26 -8.61 -8.69 0.00
CA GLY A 26 -7.29 -8.94 0.57
C GLY A 26 -6.13 -8.72 -0.40
N LEU A 27 -6.40 -8.60 -1.71
CA LEU A 27 -5.35 -8.49 -2.72
C LEU A 27 -4.58 -7.18 -2.62
N LEU A 28 -5.29 -6.05 -2.52
CA LEU A 28 -4.66 -4.73 -2.39
C LEU A 28 -3.83 -4.64 -1.12
N GLY A 29 -4.39 -5.04 0.03
CA GLY A 29 -3.67 -4.99 1.30
C GLY A 29 -2.44 -5.89 1.30
N GLY A 30 -2.54 -7.11 0.75
CA GLY A 30 -1.42 -8.03 0.64
C GLY A 30 -0.29 -7.49 -0.25
N LEU A 31 -0.63 -7.00 -1.45
CA LEU A 31 0.37 -6.41 -2.36
C LEU A 31 1.06 -5.20 -1.75
N SER A 32 0.30 -4.34 -1.08
CA SER A 32 0.83 -3.16 -0.39
C SER A 32 1.83 -3.56 0.70
N CYS A 33 1.50 -4.56 1.51
CA CYS A 33 2.40 -5.08 2.53
C CYS A 33 3.70 -5.64 1.94
N VAL A 34 3.64 -6.36 0.83
CA VAL A 34 4.83 -6.91 0.16
C VAL A 34 5.71 -5.78 -0.39
N SER A 35 5.11 -4.78 -1.05
CA SER A 35 5.84 -3.63 -1.59
C SER A 35 6.53 -2.82 -0.49
N PHE A 36 5.80 -2.45 0.57
CA PHE A 36 6.39 -1.71 1.69
C PHE A 36 7.44 -2.53 2.45
N ALA A 37 7.29 -3.85 2.56
CA ALA A 37 8.28 -4.71 3.21
C ALA A 37 9.59 -4.76 2.41
N ALA A 38 9.50 -4.88 1.08
CA ALA A 38 10.67 -4.87 0.21
C ALA A 38 11.40 -3.52 0.27
N ILE A 39 10.67 -2.41 0.13
CA ILE A 39 11.25 -1.05 0.20
C ILE A 39 11.82 -0.77 1.59
N GLY A 40 11.09 -1.13 2.66
CA GLY A 40 11.52 -0.95 4.04
C GLY A 40 12.80 -1.73 4.36
N MET A 41 12.94 -2.97 3.87
CA MET A 41 14.20 -3.72 4.00
C MET A 41 15.36 -3.05 3.27
N ILE A 42 15.16 -2.62 2.02
CA ILE A 42 16.21 -1.93 1.26
C ILE A 42 16.67 -0.67 1.98
N LEU A 43 15.74 0.16 2.46
CA LEU A 43 16.04 1.39 3.19
C LEU A 43 16.72 1.14 4.54
N TRP A 44 16.37 0.04 5.21
CA TRP A 44 17.02 -0.36 6.45
C TRP A 44 18.49 -0.69 6.23
N PHE A 45 18.80 -1.45 5.17
CA PHE A 45 20.18 -1.78 4.81
C PHE A 45 20.98 -0.58 4.30
N ASP A 46 20.31 0.38 3.65
CA ASP A 46 20.93 1.63 3.20
C ASP A 46 21.17 2.64 4.35
N GLY A 47 20.76 2.31 5.59
CA GLY A 47 20.92 3.17 6.77
C GLY A 47 19.87 4.27 6.89
N GLN A 48 18.88 4.32 6.00
CA GLN A 48 17.77 5.27 6.02
C GLN A 48 16.65 4.80 6.95
N THR A 49 16.98 4.68 8.24
CA THR A 49 16.09 4.09 9.25
C THR A 49 14.76 4.83 9.40
N SER A 50 14.73 6.16 9.23
CA SER A 50 13.49 6.93 9.32
C SER A 50 12.47 6.53 8.26
N LEU A 51 12.88 6.40 6.99
CA LEU A 51 11.98 5.99 5.91
C LEU A 51 11.61 4.52 6.02
N ALA A 52 12.53 3.66 6.44
CA ALA A 52 12.24 2.26 6.71
C ALA A 52 11.14 2.10 7.78
N ILE A 53 11.22 2.87 8.87
CA ILE A 53 10.20 2.88 9.94
C ILE A 53 8.84 3.31 9.39
N TRP A 54 8.78 4.30 8.50
CA TRP A 54 7.53 4.69 7.83
C TRP A 54 6.92 3.54 7.03
N CYS A 55 7.72 2.80 6.25
CA CYS A 55 7.23 1.62 5.52
C CYS A 55 6.66 0.55 6.47
N PHE A 56 7.36 0.25 7.57
CA PHE A 56 6.86 -0.72 8.55
C PHE A 56 5.62 -0.22 9.31
N ALA A 57 5.51 1.08 9.57
CA ALA A 57 4.32 1.68 10.17
C ALA A 57 3.09 1.55 9.24
N MET A 58 3.27 1.73 7.92
CA MET A 58 2.20 1.50 6.94
C MET A 58 1.74 0.05 6.94
N ILE A 59 2.68 -0.92 7.00
CA ILE A 59 2.33 -2.35 7.12
C ILE A 59 1.50 -2.61 8.38
N ALA A 60 1.92 -2.04 9.52
CA ALA A 60 1.20 -2.19 10.78
C ALA A 60 -0.21 -1.60 10.72
N ALA A 61 -0.42 -0.49 10.00
CA ALA A 61 -1.73 0.11 9.79
C ALA A 61 -2.62 -0.68 8.82
N ILE A 62 -2.03 -1.34 7.81
CA ILE A 62 -2.75 -2.15 6.81
C ILE A 62 -3.17 -3.52 7.38
N LEU A 63 -2.43 -4.07 8.34
CA LEU A 63 -2.72 -5.36 8.97
C LEU A 63 -4.16 -5.52 9.50
N PRO A 64 -4.69 -4.61 10.35
CA PRO A 64 -6.08 -4.71 10.81
C PRO A 64 -7.08 -4.54 9.67
N TYR A 65 -6.77 -3.72 8.66
CA TYR A 65 -7.60 -3.60 7.45
C TYR A 65 -7.70 -4.94 6.72
N ILE A 66 -6.58 -5.63 6.44
CA ILE A 66 -6.58 -6.94 5.76
C ILE A 66 -7.44 -7.95 6.52
N MET A 67 -7.32 -8.00 7.84
CA MET A 67 -8.09 -8.95 8.67
C MET A 67 -9.60 -8.72 8.56
N LEU A 68 -10.03 -7.46 8.54
CA LEU A 68 -11.43 -7.09 8.37
C LEU A 68 -11.90 -7.31 6.94
N ASN A 69 -11.07 -6.98 5.95
CA ASN A 69 -11.39 -7.12 4.52
C ASN A 69 -11.56 -8.60 4.10
N LEU A 70 -10.70 -9.49 4.62
CA LEU A 70 -10.83 -10.95 4.45
C LEU A 70 -11.99 -11.56 5.27
N GLY A 71 -12.63 -10.79 6.14
CA GLY A 71 -13.75 -11.25 6.94
C GLY A 71 -13.38 -12.23 8.06
N ILE A 72 -12.14 -12.19 8.56
CA ILE A 72 -11.64 -13.08 9.63
C ILE A 72 -12.47 -12.92 10.92
N LEU A 73 -12.90 -11.70 11.23
CA LEU A 73 -13.79 -11.39 12.37
C LEU A 73 -15.28 -11.61 12.06
N GLY A 74 -15.61 -12.14 10.88
CA GLY A 74 -16.97 -12.39 10.41
C GLY A 74 -17.44 -11.39 9.35
N ARG A 75 -18.32 -11.84 8.43
CA ARG A 75 -18.83 -11.06 7.29
C ARG A 75 -19.50 -9.73 7.67
N ARG A 76 -20.02 -9.61 8.90
CA ARG A 76 -20.67 -8.39 9.39
C ARG A 76 -19.69 -7.21 9.54
N TYR A 77 -18.42 -7.49 9.79
CA TYR A 77 -17.38 -6.49 10.02
C TYR A 77 -16.48 -6.30 8.79
N LYS A 78 -16.94 -6.75 7.62
CA LYS A 78 -16.17 -6.64 6.39
C LYS A 78 -16.04 -5.17 5.99
N VAL A 79 -14.80 -4.71 5.85
CA VAL A 79 -14.47 -3.33 5.45
C VAL A 79 -13.81 -3.36 4.07
N PHE A 80 -14.27 -2.51 3.17
CA PHE A 80 -13.66 -2.30 1.84
C PHE A 80 -12.77 -1.06 1.87
N MET A 81 -11.65 -1.06 1.13
CA MET A 81 -10.72 0.08 1.08
C MET A 81 -11.43 1.32 0.54
N GLY A 82 -12.16 1.13 -0.57
CA GLY A 82 -12.73 2.22 -1.36
C GLY A 82 -11.66 3.01 -2.11
N ASP A 83 -12.11 3.98 -2.91
CA ASP A 83 -11.23 4.77 -3.77
C ASP A 83 -10.24 5.64 -2.98
N ALA A 84 -10.65 6.17 -1.83
CA ALA A 84 -9.79 7.03 -1.02
C ALA A 84 -8.59 6.27 -0.44
N GLY A 85 -8.78 5.03 0.02
CA GLY A 85 -7.69 4.25 0.60
C GLY A 85 -6.75 3.67 -0.47
N SER A 86 -7.28 3.18 -1.59
CA SER A 86 -6.46 2.61 -2.67
C SER A 86 -5.60 3.67 -3.36
N THR A 87 -6.12 4.88 -3.56
CA THR A 87 -5.37 6.01 -4.14
C THR A 87 -4.27 6.52 -3.20
N LEU A 88 -4.53 6.62 -1.90
CA LEU A 88 -3.53 7.02 -0.90
C LEU A 88 -2.34 6.05 -0.86
N ILE A 89 -2.61 4.74 -0.84
CA ILE A 89 -1.55 3.73 -0.87
C ILE A 89 -0.75 3.82 -2.18
N GLY A 90 -1.42 3.99 -3.33
CA GLY A 90 -0.72 4.14 -4.61
C GLY A 90 0.13 5.42 -4.75
N PHE A 91 -0.14 6.44 -3.93
CA PHE A 91 0.64 7.68 -3.89
C PHE A 91 1.85 7.61 -2.95
N THR A 92 1.78 6.80 -1.89
CA THR A 92 2.76 6.76 -0.79
C THR A 92 3.95 5.86 -1.14
#